data_AF-A0A535F4M6-F1
#
_entry.id   AF-A0A535F4M6-F1
#
_cell.length_a   1.000
_cell.length_b   1.000
_cell.length_c   1.000
_cell.angle_alpha   90.00
_cell.angle_beta   90.00
_cell.angle_gamma   90.00
#
_symmetry.space_group_name_H-M   'P 1'
#
loop_
_entity.id
_entity.type
_entity.pdbx_description
1 polymer ?
#
loop_
_entity_poly.entity_id
_entity_poly.type
_entity_poly.pdbx_seq_one_letter_code
_entity_poly.pdbx_strand_id
1 'polypeptide(L)'
;MPDIRYVCLSDMHLAADNSVLTRIQPGSIATDTMHPSPVLTQLVACLRELIAHNESKEKPTLVLNGDILELALAETNEAAMVFERFIELIFPKDGEALFDKNIIYLPGNHDHHLWENARETQYVNFIDGIPPGSHLEIPWHTTKMFSPDLVRGYFVTDLIQRYPHLKDAVISIVYPNYALVGSDGQKCVIFSHGHYIESLYSLMSTLNTMIFPKSSGPKVIYDLEEDNFAWIDFFWSTMARSGDVGHNIGLLYDKLQDKDQLGKLITNLSASLVKQYSPVKFAEGIETKVLASILGFILGGVAEREKQQPALLSPDAQHGLHLFIETMLLAQIRTENKQNIPADITFIFGHTHKPFSQEMNFTGYPASMNVYNSGGWVVDTVQPSPIHGAAVILVDEALQPISLRMYNQATSAADYTVRVEESTRQGVTSSPFHDRISALVDPASEPWKSFSATVAEAVRIHAQVLQTKINL
;
A
#
# COMPACT_ATOMS: atom_id res chain seq x y z
N MET A 1 14.66 20.66 19.06
CA MET A 1 14.98 20.32 17.65
C MET A 1 13.75 19.64 17.03
N PRO A 2 13.57 19.58 15.70
CA PRO A 2 12.34 19.03 15.09
C PRO A 2 12.19 17.54 15.33
N ASP A 3 11.28 17.14 16.21
CA ASP A 3 11.10 15.76 16.68
C ASP A 3 10.29 14.93 15.67
N ILE A 4 10.58 13.64 15.59
CA ILE A 4 9.79 12.73 14.76
C ILE A 4 8.39 12.62 15.39
N ARG A 5 7.36 13.08 14.67
CA ARG A 5 5.98 13.08 15.15
C ARG A 5 5.14 11.98 14.52
N TYR A 6 5.39 11.66 13.25
CA TYR A 6 4.75 10.57 12.53
C TYR A 6 5.78 9.70 11.84
N VAL A 7 5.52 8.39 11.83
CA VAL A 7 6.29 7.40 11.09
C VAL A 7 5.36 6.66 10.16
N CYS A 8 5.62 6.73 8.87
CA CYS A 8 4.80 6.10 7.83
C CYS A 8 5.52 4.90 7.21
N LEU A 9 4.88 3.74 7.26
CA LEU A 9 5.28 2.49 6.61
C LEU A 9 4.19 2.07 5.62
N SER A 10 4.57 1.46 4.50
CA SER A 10 3.68 0.96 3.45
C SER A 10 4.28 -0.30 2.84
N ASP A 11 3.46 -1.08 2.12
CA ASP A 11 3.91 -2.20 1.26
C ASP A 11 4.81 -3.18 2.02
N MET A 12 4.44 -3.48 3.28
CA MET A 12 5.16 -4.42 4.13
C MET A 12 4.86 -5.86 3.73
N HIS A 13 3.67 -6.13 3.17
CA HIS A 13 3.22 -7.45 2.72
C HIS A 13 3.54 -8.56 3.74
N LEU A 14 3.18 -8.36 5.00
CA LEU A 14 3.45 -9.32 6.06
C LEU A 14 2.71 -10.64 5.77
N ALA A 15 3.48 -11.74 5.82
CA ALA A 15 3.17 -13.10 5.35
C ALA A 15 3.38 -13.39 3.86
N ALA A 16 3.63 -12.39 3.01
CA ALA A 16 4.06 -12.67 1.64
C ALA A 16 5.47 -13.25 1.64
N ASP A 17 5.68 -14.33 0.88
CA ASP A 17 6.96 -15.02 0.82
C ASP A 17 8.01 -14.29 -0.02
N ASN A 18 7.62 -13.25 -0.76
CA ASN A 18 8.51 -12.30 -1.42
C ASN A 18 8.83 -11.07 -0.54
N SER A 19 8.18 -10.89 0.61
CA SER A 19 8.48 -9.78 1.53
C SER A 19 9.68 -10.08 2.41
N VAL A 20 10.68 -9.20 2.43
CA VAL A 20 11.86 -9.31 3.30
C VAL A 20 11.53 -9.13 4.79
N LEU A 21 10.33 -8.62 5.10
CA LEU A 21 9.81 -8.50 6.46
C LEU A 21 9.13 -9.78 6.95
N THR A 22 8.87 -10.71 6.04
CA THR A 22 8.37 -12.06 6.33
C THR A 22 9.53 -13.04 6.40
N ARG A 23 9.60 -13.84 7.46
CA ARG A 23 10.65 -14.84 7.60
C ARG A 23 10.32 -16.07 6.76
N ILE A 24 11.31 -16.59 6.05
CA ILE A 24 11.22 -17.89 5.36
C ILE A 24 11.87 -18.97 6.22
N GLN A 25 11.25 -20.15 6.29
CA GLN A 25 11.82 -21.30 6.97
C GLN A 25 13.13 -21.75 6.29
N PRO A 26 14.19 -22.10 7.04
CA PRO A 26 15.47 -22.51 6.45
C PRO A 26 15.31 -23.69 5.49
N GLY A 27 15.76 -23.51 4.23
CA GLY A 27 15.72 -24.56 3.20
C GLY A 27 14.33 -24.85 2.63
N SER A 28 13.35 -23.97 2.84
CA SER A 28 11.97 -24.10 2.37
C SER A 28 11.54 -22.84 1.60
N ILE A 29 10.36 -22.92 0.97
CA ILE A 29 9.62 -21.76 0.42
C ILE A 29 8.47 -21.34 1.35
N ALA A 30 8.30 -22.03 2.48
CA ALA A 30 7.23 -21.75 3.44
C ALA A 30 7.59 -20.61 4.39
N THR A 31 6.59 -19.79 4.69
CA THR A 31 6.67 -18.72 5.69
C THR A 31 6.85 -19.28 7.11
N ASP A 32 7.72 -18.66 7.90
CA ASP A 32 7.81 -18.84 9.36
C ASP A 32 6.97 -17.76 10.04
N THR A 33 5.78 -18.14 10.47
CA THR A 33 4.82 -17.27 11.15
C THR A 33 5.12 -17.10 12.64
N MET A 34 6.09 -17.85 13.18
CA MET A 34 6.34 -17.90 14.62
C MET A 34 7.46 -16.95 15.06
N HIS A 35 8.33 -16.51 14.15
CA HIS A 35 9.45 -15.63 14.46
C HIS A 35 9.50 -14.42 13.53
N PRO A 36 9.90 -13.23 14.02
CA PRO A 36 10.13 -12.09 13.14
C PRO A 36 11.25 -12.37 12.14
N SER A 37 11.19 -11.73 10.97
CA SER A 37 12.33 -11.74 10.06
C SER A 37 13.52 -10.96 10.68
N PRO A 38 14.76 -11.32 10.34
CA PRO A 38 15.93 -10.54 10.73
C PRO A 38 15.83 -9.08 10.28
N VAL A 39 15.31 -8.81 9.08
CA VAL A 39 15.15 -7.45 8.54
C VAL A 39 14.14 -6.66 9.39
N LEU A 40 13.00 -7.26 9.74
CA LEU A 40 11.99 -6.62 10.58
C LEU A 40 12.56 -6.23 11.96
N THR A 41 13.39 -7.09 12.54
CA THR A 41 14.06 -6.82 13.81
C THR A 41 15.02 -5.63 13.69
N GLN A 42 15.84 -5.59 12.64
CA GLN A 42 16.79 -4.51 12.39
C GLN A 42 16.12 -3.18 12.03
N LEU A 43 15.01 -3.23 11.29
CA LEU A 43 14.18 -2.06 10.99
C LEU A 43 13.70 -1.39 12.28
N VAL A 44 13.14 -2.18 13.21
CA VAL A 44 12.67 -1.65 14.50
C VAL A 44 13.84 -1.12 15.33
N ALA A 45 15.02 -1.73 15.28
CA ALA A 45 16.22 -1.20 15.94
C ALA A 45 16.63 0.17 15.38
N CYS A 46 16.63 0.34 14.06
CA CYS A 46 16.89 1.61 13.38
C CYS A 46 15.90 2.72 13.78
N LEU A 47 14.60 2.39 13.79
CA LEU A 47 13.56 3.35 14.19
C LEU A 47 13.68 3.72 15.67
N ARG A 48 14.04 2.76 16.52
CA ARG A 48 14.27 3.00 17.95
C ARG A 48 15.45 3.94 18.18
N GLU A 49 16.53 3.78 17.44
CA GLU A 49 17.69 4.68 17.50
C GLU A 49 17.30 6.14 17.20
N LEU A 50 16.53 6.36 16.13
CA LEU A 50 16.07 7.70 15.77
C LEU A 50 15.10 8.29 16.80
N ILE A 51 14.09 7.52 17.20
CA ILE A 51 13.04 7.99 18.11
C ILE A 51 13.57 8.23 19.52
N ALA A 52 14.60 7.50 19.96
CA ALA A 52 15.26 7.72 21.25
C ALA A 52 15.90 9.11 21.37
N HIS A 53 16.19 9.76 20.24
CA HIS A 53 16.73 11.12 20.18
C HIS A 53 15.65 12.20 20.18
N ASN A 54 14.35 11.87 20.20
CA ASN A 54 13.28 12.87 20.38
C ASN A 54 13.44 13.60 21.73
N GLU A 55 13.30 14.92 21.73
CA GLU A 55 13.32 15.74 22.94
C GLU A 55 12.00 15.60 23.73
N SER A 56 10.90 15.52 23.00
CA SER A 56 9.56 15.24 23.51
C SER A 56 9.45 13.80 24.00
N LYS A 57 8.76 13.62 25.12
CA LYS A 57 8.36 12.28 25.63
C LYS A 57 7.16 11.71 24.90
N GLU A 58 6.50 12.52 24.07
CA GLU A 58 5.36 12.07 23.29
C GLU A 58 5.83 11.07 22.23
N LYS A 59 5.14 9.94 22.15
CA LYS A 59 5.48 8.90 21.17
C LYS A 59 5.00 9.31 19.78
N PRO A 60 5.77 9.01 18.72
CA PRO A 60 5.31 9.24 17.37
C PRO A 60 4.06 8.40 17.05
N THR A 61 3.15 8.93 16.25
CA THR A 61 2.02 8.16 15.71
C THR A 61 2.51 7.31 14.54
N LEU A 62 2.18 6.02 14.55
CA LEU A 62 2.44 5.12 13.44
C LEU A 62 1.31 5.24 12.41
N VAL A 63 1.68 5.51 11.16
CA VAL A 63 0.80 5.50 9.98
C VAL A 63 1.17 4.29 9.13
N LEU A 64 0.21 3.39 8.97
CA LEU A 64 0.31 2.16 8.19
C LEU A 64 -0.42 2.39 6.85
N ASN A 65 0.31 2.82 5.82
CA ASN A 65 -0.19 3.38 4.55
C ASN A 65 -0.44 2.34 3.44
N GLY A 66 -1.01 1.20 3.81
CA GLY A 66 -1.52 0.19 2.88
C GLY A 66 -0.54 -0.92 2.54
N ASP A 67 -1.11 -2.04 2.09
CA ASP A 67 -0.40 -3.29 1.78
C ASP A 67 0.54 -3.73 2.92
N ILE A 68 0.04 -3.63 4.15
CA ILE A 68 0.76 -4.00 5.36
C ILE A 68 0.61 -5.49 5.60
N LEU A 69 -0.60 -6.01 5.47
CA LEU A 69 -0.89 -7.44 5.52
C LEU A 69 -1.01 -7.98 4.10
N GLU A 70 -0.42 -9.14 3.84
CA GLU A 70 -0.73 -9.88 2.63
C GLU A 70 -2.03 -10.67 2.84
N LEU A 71 -3.19 -10.06 2.61
CA LEU A 71 -4.49 -10.75 2.66
C LEU A 71 -4.97 -11.19 1.27
N ALA A 72 -4.32 -10.72 0.21
CA ALA A 72 -4.64 -11.15 -1.14
C ALA A 72 -4.15 -12.57 -1.39
N LEU A 73 -2.88 -12.85 -1.10
CA LEU A 73 -2.20 -14.08 -1.52
C LEU A 73 -1.85 -15.04 -0.37
N ALA A 74 -1.85 -14.57 0.87
CA ALA A 74 -1.57 -15.42 2.04
C ALA A 74 -2.86 -15.73 2.83
N GLU A 75 -2.80 -16.81 3.60
CA GLU A 75 -3.88 -17.18 4.49
C GLU A 75 -4.00 -16.17 5.65
N THR A 76 -5.23 -15.84 6.04
CA THR A 76 -5.48 -14.81 7.07
C THR A 76 -4.81 -15.11 8.40
N ASN A 77 -4.74 -16.39 8.80
CA ASN A 77 -4.06 -16.77 10.03
C ASN A 77 -2.54 -16.54 9.94
N GLU A 78 -1.92 -16.74 8.78
CA GLU A 78 -0.50 -16.49 8.59
C GLU A 78 -0.18 -15.00 8.63
N ALA A 79 -0.95 -14.19 7.88
CA ALA A 79 -0.85 -12.73 7.90
C ALA A 79 -1.02 -12.16 9.33
N ALA A 80 -2.03 -12.64 10.07
CA ALA A 80 -2.24 -12.26 11.46
C ALA A 80 -1.05 -12.62 12.36
N MET A 81 -0.54 -13.85 12.27
CA MET A 81 0.58 -14.32 13.09
C MET A 81 1.88 -13.55 12.80
N VAL A 82 2.17 -13.26 11.52
CA VAL A 82 3.34 -12.45 11.15
C VAL A 82 3.18 -11.00 11.63
N PHE A 83 1.98 -10.43 11.54
CA PHE A 83 1.68 -9.10 12.08
C PHE A 83 1.89 -9.03 13.59
N GLU A 84 1.52 -10.06 14.34
CA GLU A 84 1.80 -10.13 15.78
C GLU A 84 3.30 -10.03 16.08
N ARG A 85 4.19 -10.57 15.22
CA ARG A 85 5.65 -10.42 15.39
C ARG A 85 6.09 -8.97 15.23
N PHE A 86 5.51 -8.22 14.29
CA PHE A 86 5.77 -6.79 14.16
C PHE A 86 5.31 -6.04 15.42
N ILE A 87 4.09 -6.32 15.89
CA ILE A 87 3.50 -5.70 17.08
C ILE A 87 4.34 -5.97 18.34
N GLU A 88 4.84 -7.18 18.53
CA GLU A 88 5.73 -7.53 19.65
C GLU A 88 7.03 -6.73 19.66
N LEU A 89 7.57 -6.41 18.48
CA LEU A 89 8.80 -5.63 18.36
C LEU A 89 8.57 -4.13 18.66
N ILE A 90 7.44 -3.56 18.20
CA ILE A 90 7.15 -2.13 18.38
C ILE A 90 6.48 -1.82 19.72
N PHE A 91 5.80 -2.79 20.32
CA PHE A 91 5.23 -2.73 21.67
C PHE A 91 5.69 -3.91 22.55
N PRO A 92 6.99 -3.95 22.92
CA PRO A 92 7.52 -5.04 23.72
C PRO A 92 6.85 -5.08 25.10
N LYS A 93 6.56 -6.30 25.59
CA LYS A 93 5.94 -6.50 26.91
C LYS A 93 6.78 -5.91 28.05
N ASP A 94 8.09 -6.13 28.00
CA ASP A 94 9.04 -5.76 29.05
C ASP A 94 9.98 -4.62 28.61
N GLY A 95 9.47 -3.68 27.81
CA GLY A 95 10.27 -2.57 27.27
C GLY A 95 9.45 -1.34 26.93
N GLU A 96 10.13 -0.34 26.37
CA GLU A 96 9.48 0.90 25.99
C GLU A 96 8.81 0.77 24.61
N ALA A 97 7.52 1.12 24.55
CA ALA A 97 6.78 1.25 23.31
C ALA A 97 7.45 2.25 22.38
N LEU A 98 7.57 1.89 21.10
CA LEU A 98 8.16 2.74 20.10
C LEU A 98 7.19 3.86 19.65
N PHE A 99 5.90 3.54 19.59
CA PHE A 99 4.86 4.41 19.05
C PHE A 99 3.75 4.69 20.07
N ASP A 100 2.93 5.68 19.75
CA ASP A 100 1.64 5.88 20.40
C ASP A 100 0.75 4.65 20.21
N LYS A 101 -0.11 4.36 21.19
CA LYS A 101 -1.02 3.21 21.15
C LYS A 101 -2.20 3.41 20.20
N ASN A 102 -2.38 4.61 19.65
CA ASN A 102 -3.32 4.93 18.59
C ASN A 102 -2.57 4.92 17.24
N ILE A 103 -2.86 3.90 16.44
CA ILE A 103 -2.24 3.67 15.13
C ILE A 103 -3.25 4.05 14.06
N ILE A 104 -2.80 4.73 13.01
CA ILE A 104 -3.63 5.02 11.83
C ILE A 104 -3.27 4.01 10.75
N TYR A 105 -4.27 3.40 10.13
CA TYR A 105 -4.12 2.38 9.10
C TYR A 105 -4.97 2.77 7.89
N LEU A 106 -4.34 2.85 6.73
CA LEU A 106 -4.99 3.10 5.44
C LEU A 106 -4.86 1.83 4.60
N PRO A 107 -5.91 1.01 4.45
CA PRO A 107 -5.84 -0.18 3.62
C PRO A 107 -5.41 0.12 2.18
N GLY A 108 -4.53 -0.73 1.65
CA GLY A 108 -4.17 -0.80 0.25
C GLY A 108 -5.04 -1.80 -0.51
N ASN A 109 -4.57 -2.31 -1.64
CA ASN A 109 -5.32 -3.31 -2.38
C ASN A 109 -5.12 -4.73 -1.82
N HIS A 110 -3.95 -5.06 -1.26
CA HIS A 110 -3.68 -6.41 -0.71
C HIS A 110 -4.35 -6.67 0.65
N ASP A 111 -4.76 -5.61 1.35
CA ASP A 111 -5.48 -5.67 2.62
C ASP A 111 -6.78 -4.86 2.59
N HIS A 112 -7.34 -4.64 1.39
CA HIS A 112 -8.59 -3.90 1.16
C HIS A 112 -9.77 -4.45 1.97
N HIS A 113 -9.80 -5.77 2.22
CA HIS A 113 -10.79 -6.40 3.08
C HIS A 113 -10.89 -5.79 4.49
N LEU A 114 -9.80 -5.19 5.01
CA LEU A 114 -9.85 -4.47 6.28
C LEU A 114 -10.71 -3.21 6.20
N TRP A 115 -10.73 -2.54 5.04
CA TRP A 115 -11.64 -1.42 4.80
C TRP A 115 -13.08 -1.91 4.76
N GLU A 116 -13.39 -2.98 4.03
CA GLU A 116 -14.76 -3.52 4.00
C GLU A 116 -15.25 -3.95 5.39
N ASN A 117 -14.40 -4.61 6.19
CA ASN A 117 -14.75 -4.95 7.57
C ASN A 117 -14.99 -3.70 8.45
N ALA A 118 -14.16 -2.67 8.30
CA ALA A 118 -14.30 -1.42 9.03
C ALA A 118 -15.58 -0.66 8.62
N ARG A 119 -15.87 -0.59 7.32
CA ARG A 119 -17.06 0.00 6.72
C ARG A 119 -18.34 -0.69 7.21
N GLU A 120 -18.38 -2.02 7.19
CA GLU A 120 -19.51 -2.79 7.72
C GLU A 120 -19.70 -2.56 9.22
N THR A 121 -18.61 -2.56 9.99
CA THR A 121 -18.65 -2.28 11.43
C THR A 121 -19.18 -0.88 11.72
N GLN A 122 -18.72 0.13 10.98
CA GLN A 122 -19.21 1.50 11.06
C GLN A 122 -20.70 1.57 10.76
N TYR A 123 -21.16 0.88 9.72
CA TYR A 123 -22.54 0.87 9.31
C TYR A 123 -23.45 0.19 10.36
N VAL A 124 -23.02 -0.94 10.92
CA VAL A 124 -23.73 -1.61 12.04
C VAL A 124 -23.88 -0.67 13.24
N ASN A 125 -22.82 0.06 13.60
CA ASN A 125 -22.88 1.04 14.69
C ASN A 125 -23.81 2.22 14.38
N PHE A 126 -23.88 2.65 13.12
CA PHE A 126 -24.80 3.69 12.68
C PHE A 126 -26.27 3.24 12.79
N ILE A 127 -26.59 2.03 12.33
CA ILE A 127 -27.97 1.54 12.32
C ILE A 127 -28.46 1.07 13.70
N ASP A 128 -27.57 0.82 14.68
CA ASP A 128 -27.95 0.48 16.05
C ASP A 128 -28.85 1.55 16.70
N GLY A 129 -28.67 2.81 16.30
CA GLY A 129 -29.53 3.92 16.70
C GLY A 129 -30.86 4.02 15.95
N ILE A 130 -31.12 3.18 14.95
CA ILE A 130 -32.26 3.29 14.03
C ILE A 130 -33.30 2.18 14.34
N PRO A 131 -34.58 2.54 14.60
CA PRO A 131 -35.60 1.54 14.91
C PRO A 131 -35.84 0.51 13.79
N PRO A 132 -36.06 -0.78 14.12
CA PRO A 132 -36.41 -1.81 13.14
C PRO A 132 -37.62 -1.42 12.28
N GLY A 133 -37.52 -1.65 10.96
CA GLY A 133 -38.56 -1.29 9.99
C GLY A 133 -38.42 0.12 9.40
N SER A 134 -37.47 0.92 9.86
CA SER A 134 -37.13 2.22 9.26
C SER A 134 -36.36 2.06 7.94
N HIS A 135 -36.36 3.11 7.11
CA HIS A 135 -35.46 3.20 5.96
C HIS A 135 -34.01 3.31 6.43
N LEU A 136 -33.11 2.60 5.75
CA LEU A 136 -31.67 2.66 5.99
C LEU A 136 -30.98 3.27 4.77
N GLU A 137 -30.08 4.23 5.00
CA GLU A 137 -29.23 4.81 3.96
C GLU A 137 -28.15 3.81 3.50
N ILE A 138 -27.57 4.02 2.32
CA ILE A 138 -26.48 3.15 1.84
C ILE A 138 -25.21 3.32 2.70
N PRO A 139 -24.39 2.28 2.89
CA PRO A 139 -23.12 2.41 3.59
C PRO A 139 -22.11 3.26 2.80
N TRP A 140 -21.32 4.06 3.51
CA TRP A 140 -20.27 4.91 2.92
C TRP A 140 -19.17 4.10 2.23
N HIS A 141 -18.63 4.63 1.13
CA HIS A 141 -17.49 4.03 0.41
C HIS A 141 -16.14 4.63 0.79
N THR A 142 -16.11 5.79 1.45
CA THR A 142 -14.86 6.42 1.91
C THR A 142 -15.05 7.07 3.28
N THR A 143 -13.96 7.31 3.98
CA THR A 143 -13.93 8.23 5.14
C THR A 143 -13.68 9.66 4.67
N LYS A 144 -13.88 10.64 5.57
CA LYS A 144 -13.31 11.98 5.36
C LYS A 144 -11.78 11.88 5.35
N MET A 145 -11.12 12.74 4.59
CA MET A 145 -9.65 12.90 4.61
C MET A 145 -9.21 13.88 5.69
N PHE A 146 -9.94 14.99 5.88
CA PHE A 146 -9.64 15.99 6.91
C PHE A 146 -10.45 15.72 8.18
N SER A 147 -9.76 15.63 9.32
CA SER A 147 -10.36 15.35 10.63
C SER A 147 -11.37 14.19 10.58
N PRO A 148 -10.96 12.99 10.12
CA PRO A 148 -11.85 11.85 9.98
C PRO A 148 -12.48 11.43 11.31
N ASP A 149 -13.73 10.99 11.22
CA ASP A 149 -14.31 10.13 12.23
C ASP A 149 -13.63 8.76 12.12
N LEU A 150 -12.63 8.53 12.97
CA LEU A 150 -11.79 7.34 12.92
C LEU A 150 -12.63 6.06 13.11
N VAL A 151 -12.52 5.13 12.16
CA VAL A 151 -13.24 3.85 12.21
C VAL A 151 -12.36 2.82 12.91
N ARG A 152 -12.83 2.14 13.94
CA ARG A 152 -12.04 1.07 14.59
C ARG A 152 -11.82 -0.07 13.60
N GLY A 153 -10.56 -0.43 13.34
CA GLY A 153 -10.22 -1.65 12.62
C GLY A 153 -10.44 -2.85 13.53
N TYR A 154 -11.65 -3.44 13.49
CA TYR A 154 -12.08 -4.48 14.43
C TYR A 154 -11.09 -5.66 14.49
N PHE A 155 -10.81 -6.28 13.34
CA PHE A 155 -9.90 -7.43 13.26
C PHE A 155 -8.50 -7.14 13.81
N VAL A 156 -7.83 -6.10 13.30
CA VAL A 156 -6.45 -5.77 13.67
C VAL A 156 -6.33 -5.25 15.10
N THR A 157 -7.32 -4.49 15.58
CA THR A 157 -7.36 -4.01 16.98
C THR A 157 -7.54 -5.19 17.94
N ASP A 158 -8.50 -6.07 17.68
CA ASP A 158 -8.79 -7.18 18.58
C ASP A 158 -7.66 -8.21 18.58
N LEU A 159 -6.97 -8.37 17.45
CA LEU A 159 -5.75 -9.18 17.33
C LEU A 159 -4.68 -8.69 18.31
N ILE A 160 -4.33 -7.41 18.31
CA ILE A 160 -3.29 -6.88 19.21
C ILE A 160 -3.77 -6.79 20.66
N GLN A 161 -5.07 -6.60 20.89
CA GLN A 161 -5.64 -6.57 22.24
C GLN A 161 -5.67 -7.96 22.89
N ARG A 162 -5.29 -9.04 22.20
CA ARG A 162 -5.02 -10.35 22.84
C ARG A 162 -3.85 -10.26 23.83
N TYR A 163 -2.92 -9.33 23.63
CA TYR A 163 -1.81 -9.06 24.55
C TYR A 163 -2.29 -8.22 25.75
N PRO A 164 -2.05 -8.66 27.00
CA PRO A 164 -2.55 -7.95 28.19
C PRO A 164 -2.08 -6.48 28.30
N HIS A 165 -0.87 -6.16 27.86
CA HIS A 165 -0.30 -4.81 27.93
C HIS A 165 -0.79 -3.86 26.82
N LEU A 166 -1.57 -4.37 25.86
CA LEU A 166 -2.10 -3.63 24.71
C LEU A 166 -3.63 -3.53 24.70
N LYS A 167 -4.30 -3.79 25.83
CA LYS A 167 -5.77 -3.72 25.94
C LYS A 167 -6.37 -2.35 25.60
N ASP A 168 -5.57 -1.30 25.75
CA ASP A 168 -5.88 0.10 25.45
C ASP A 168 -5.36 0.56 24.07
N ALA A 169 -4.65 -0.29 23.32
CA ALA A 169 -4.18 0.04 21.99
C ALA A 169 -5.31 -0.09 20.95
N VAL A 170 -5.35 0.85 20.00
CA VAL A 170 -6.39 0.92 18.97
C VAL A 170 -5.74 1.16 17.61
N ILE A 171 -6.13 0.35 16.63
CA ILE A 171 -5.80 0.59 15.22
C ILE A 171 -7.06 1.16 14.56
N SER A 172 -6.96 2.41 14.11
CA SER A 172 -8.04 3.11 13.43
C SER A 172 -7.81 3.10 11.92
N ILE A 173 -8.88 2.82 11.18
CA ILE A 173 -8.94 2.75 9.74
C ILE A 173 -9.43 4.10 9.18
N VAL A 174 -8.74 4.59 8.16
CA VAL A 174 -9.10 5.74 7.32
C VAL A 174 -8.89 5.33 5.87
N TYR A 175 -9.80 5.68 4.95
CA TYR A 175 -9.71 5.22 3.57
C TYR A 175 -10.38 6.17 2.55
N PRO A 176 -9.79 6.36 1.34
CA PRO A 176 -8.45 5.92 0.93
C PRO A 176 -7.37 6.97 1.23
N ASN A 177 -7.75 8.16 1.70
CA ASN A 177 -6.84 9.29 1.93
C ASN A 177 -6.94 9.78 3.38
N TYR A 178 -5.81 10.17 3.97
CA TYR A 178 -5.73 10.79 5.29
C TYR A 178 -4.86 12.05 5.23
N ALA A 179 -5.32 13.16 5.82
CA ALA A 179 -4.58 14.42 5.83
C ALA A 179 -4.20 14.87 7.24
N LEU A 180 -2.94 15.24 7.41
CA LEU A 180 -2.44 16.05 8.53
C LEU A 180 -2.37 17.50 8.08
N VAL A 181 -2.91 18.42 8.89
CA VAL A 181 -2.97 19.84 8.58
C VAL A 181 -2.22 20.64 9.63
N GLY A 182 -1.36 21.55 9.18
CA GLY A 182 -0.62 22.47 10.05
C GLY A 182 -1.56 23.41 10.79
N SER A 183 -1.09 23.98 11.89
CA SER A 183 -1.90 24.86 12.75
C SER A 183 -2.45 26.10 12.04
N ASP A 184 -1.79 26.56 10.97
CA ASP A 184 -2.20 27.69 10.12
C ASP A 184 -3.08 27.30 8.92
N GLY A 185 -3.32 26.00 8.73
CA GLY A 185 -4.08 25.44 7.61
C GLY A 185 -3.40 25.58 6.24
N GLN A 186 -2.17 26.08 6.17
CA GLN A 186 -1.44 26.31 4.92
C GLN A 186 -0.65 25.09 4.48
N LYS A 187 -0.14 24.33 5.45
CA LYS A 187 0.65 23.13 5.20
C LYS A 187 -0.16 21.86 5.41
N CYS A 188 -0.01 20.90 4.51
CA CYS A 188 -0.75 19.65 4.54
C CYS A 188 0.14 18.48 4.10
N VAL A 189 0.05 17.35 4.82
CA VAL A 189 0.64 16.08 4.42
C VAL A 189 -0.50 15.09 4.21
N ILE A 190 -0.62 14.57 2.99
CA ILE A 190 -1.68 13.66 2.57
C ILE A 190 -1.07 12.29 2.34
N PHE A 191 -1.63 11.29 3.01
CA PHE A 191 -1.33 9.88 2.84
C PHE A 191 -2.39 9.23 1.98
N SER A 192 -1.95 8.40 1.04
CA SER A 192 -2.79 7.52 0.24
C SER A 192 -1.99 6.28 -0.09
N HIS A 193 -2.58 5.09 -0.16
CA HIS A 193 -1.80 3.92 -0.62
C HIS A 193 -1.38 4.08 -2.09
N GLY A 194 -2.28 4.60 -2.93
CA GLY A 194 -2.01 4.90 -4.34
C GLY A 194 -2.41 3.82 -5.34
N HIS A 195 -3.14 2.76 -4.94
CA HIS A 195 -3.55 1.71 -5.90
C HIS A 195 -4.39 2.25 -7.06
N TYR A 196 -5.24 3.27 -6.86
CA TYR A 196 -5.99 3.91 -7.96
C TYR A 196 -5.14 4.65 -9.00
N ILE A 197 -3.82 4.74 -8.82
CA ILE A 197 -2.88 5.22 -9.83
C ILE A 197 -2.79 4.21 -11.00
N GLU A 198 -2.97 2.92 -10.73
CA GLU A 198 -3.00 1.89 -11.77
C GLU A 198 -4.44 1.69 -12.28
N SER A 199 -4.60 1.67 -13.60
CA SER A 199 -5.91 1.58 -14.27
C SER A 199 -6.72 0.35 -13.87
N LEU A 200 -6.06 -0.73 -13.50
CA LEU A 200 -6.65 -1.99 -13.05
C LEU A 200 -7.60 -1.82 -11.85
N TYR A 201 -7.29 -0.90 -10.93
CA TYR A 201 -8.13 -0.65 -9.76
C TYR A 201 -9.31 0.29 -10.05
N SER A 202 -9.38 0.81 -11.28
CA SER A 202 -10.50 1.61 -11.82
C SER A 202 -11.26 0.88 -12.94
N LEU A 203 -11.05 -0.44 -13.07
CA LEU A 203 -11.55 -1.23 -14.19
C LEU A 203 -13.08 -1.18 -14.30
N MET A 204 -13.81 -1.25 -13.19
CA MET A 204 -15.27 -1.26 -13.22
C MET A 204 -15.85 0.08 -13.65
N SER A 205 -15.26 1.19 -13.20
CA SER A 205 -15.60 2.53 -13.69
C SER A 205 -15.34 2.65 -15.20
N THR A 206 -14.20 2.13 -15.66
CA THR A 206 -13.83 2.12 -17.08
C THR A 206 -14.85 1.31 -17.89
N LEU A 207 -15.21 0.11 -17.44
CA LEU A 207 -16.24 -0.71 -18.08
C LEU A 207 -17.60 -0.03 -18.10
N ASN A 208 -18.00 0.61 -17.00
CA ASN A 208 -19.27 1.33 -16.89
C ASN A 208 -19.37 2.44 -17.96
N THR A 209 -18.33 3.26 -18.12
CA THR A 209 -18.31 4.33 -19.15
C THR A 209 -18.29 3.78 -20.58
N MET A 210 -17.66 2.63 -20.82
CA MET A 210 -17.65 1.99 -22.14
C MET A 210 -19.01 1.39 -22.52
N ILE A 211 -19.67 0.70 -21.59
CA ILE A 211 -20.98 0.05 -21.81
C ILE A 211 -22.09 1.09 -21.86
N PHE A 212 -21.99 2.14 -21.04
CA PHE A 212 -22.96 3.23 -20.96
C PHE A 212 -22.31 4.57 -21.31
N PRO A 213 -22.18 4.93 -22.61
CA PRO A 213 -21.48 6.14 -23.05
C PRO A 213 -22.04 7.48 -22.55
N LYS A 214 -23.21 7.46 -21.89
CA LYS A 214 -23.81 8.64 -21.23
C LYS A 214 -23.35 8.80 -19.78
N SER A 215 -22.69 7.79 -19.19
CA SER A 215 -22.06 7.87 -17.88
C SER A 215 -20.83 8.79 -17.96
N SER A 216 -20.67 9.70 -17.00
CA SER A 216 -19.56 10.65 -16.99
C SER A 216 -18.29 10.11 -16.33
N GLY A 217 -18.28 8.84 -15.90
CA GLY A 217 -17.24 8.28 -15.04
C GLY A 217 -17.21 8.91 -13.64
N PRO A 218 -16.40 8.35 -12.72
CA PRO A 218 -16.22 8.91 -11.39
C PRO A 218 -15.53 10.26 -11.48
N LYS A 219 -15.92 11.20 -10.62
CA LYS A 219 -15.29 12.53 -10.50
C LYS A 219 -14.79 12.86 -9.11
N VAL A 220 -15.23 12.08 -8.13
CA VAL A 220 -14.79 12.13 -6.75
C VAL A 220 -14.35 10.74 -6.33
N ILE A 221 -13.51 10.68 -5.31
CA ILE A 221 -12.98 9.42 -4.80
C ILE A 221 -14.07 8.48 -4.29
N TYR A 222 -15.20 9.03 -3.81
CA TYR A 222 -16.36 8.24 -3.39
C TYR A 222 -16.91 7.38 -4.52
N ASP A 223 -17.20 8.00 -5.68
CA ASP A 223 -17.73 7.29 -6.86
C ASP A 223 -16.74 6.25 -7.37
N LEU A 224 -15.43 6.57 -7.34
CA LEU A 224 -14.39 5.66 -7.79
C LEU A 224 -14.35 4.40 -6.93
N GLU A 225 -14.44 4.55 -5.61
CA GLU A 225 -14.51 3.39 -4.72
C GLU A 225 -15.88 2.68 -4.81
N GLU A 226 -16.99 3.41 -4.89
CA GLU A 226 -18.32 2.82 -5.07
C GLU A 226 -18.40 1.90 -6.29
N ASP A 227 -17.79 2.30 -7.40
CA ASP A 227 -17.75 1.50 -8.63
C ASP A 227 -16.83 0.28 -8.50
N ASN A 228 -15.72 0.36 -7.74
CA ASN A 228 -14.61 -0.61 -7.82
C ASN A 228 -14.37 -1.45 -6.56
N PHE A 229 -14.93 -1.10 -5.39
CA PHE A 229 -14.63 -1.77 -4.11
C PHE A 229 -14.80 -3.29 -4.20
N ALA A 230 -15.91 -3.75 -4.79
CA ALA A 230 -16.20 -5.17 -4.91
C ALA A 230 -15.26 -5.90 -5.88
N TRP A 231 -14.76 -5.21 -6.90
CA TRP A 231 -13.75 -5.75 -7.81
C TRP A 231 -12.41 -5.91 -7.09
N ILE A 232 -12.03 -4.90 -6.30
CA ILE A 232 -10.79 -4.90 -5.54
C ILE A 232 -10.83 -5.99 -4.46
N ASP A 233 -11.85 -6.01 -3.60
CA ASP A 233 -12.00 -7.01 -2.55
C ASP A 233 -12.15 -8.43 -3.12
N PHE A 234 -12.90 -8.60 -4.22
CA PHE A 234 -13.02 -9.92 -4.83
C PHE A 234 -11.66 -10.44 -5.31
N PHE A 235 -10.91 -9.63 -6.07
CA PHE A 235 -9.71 -10.11 -6.74
C PHE A 235 -8.48 -10.12 -5.83
N TRP A 236 -8.32 -9.13 -4.94
CA TRP A 236 -7.19 -8.99 -4.01
C TRP A 236 -7.54 -9.33 -2.56
N SER A 237 -8.67 -9.97 -2.28
CA SER A 237 -8.95 -10.47 -0.91
C SER A 237 -9.76 -11.76 -0.88
N THR A 238 -10.69 -11.98 -1.81
CA THR A 238 -11.52 -13.19 -1.80
C THR A 238 -10.95 -14.31 -2.68
N MET A 239 -10.44 -13.97 -3.86
CA MET A 239 -10.10 -14.93 -4.91
C MET A 239 -8.93 -15.84 -4.53
N ALA A 240 -7.82 -15.30 -4.03
CA ALA A 240 -6.70 -16.16 -3.63
C ALA A 240 -6.91 -16.87 -2.28
N ARG A 241 -7.90 -16.45 -1.48
CA ARG A 241 -8.33 -17.14 -0.24
C ARG A 241 -9.35 -18.26 -0.48
N SER A 242 -9.73 -18.57 -1.72
CA SER A 242 -10.73 -19.59 -2.04
C SER A 242 -10.17 -21.04 -2.05
N GLY A 243 -9.35 -21.40 -1.06
CA GLY A 243 -8.75 -22.74 -0.92
C GLY A 243 -7.93 -23.18 -2.14
N ASP A 244 -8.06 -24.44 -2.56
CA ASP A 244 -7.33 -25.00 -3.72
C ASP A 244 -7.52 -24.19 -5.01
N VAL A 245 -8.69 -23.56 -5.18
CA VAL A 245 -8.97 -22.70 -6.34
C VAL A 245 -8.16 -21.42 -6.27
N GLY A 246 -8.02 -20.84 -5.07
CA GLY A 246 -7.22 -19.63 -4.85
C GLY A 246 -5.73 -19.87 -5.11
N HIS A 247 -5.20 -21.02 -4.69
CA HIS A 247 -3.82 -21.41 -4.97
C HIS A 247 -3.53 -21.52 -6.49
N ASN A 248 -4.45 -22.14 -7.24
CA ASN A 248 -4.33 -22.28 -8.69
C ASN A 248 -4.51 -20.94 -9.42
N ILE A 249 -5.31 -20.02 -8.87
CA ILE A 249 -5.47 -18.67 -9.43
C ILE A 249 -4.28 -17.77 -9.07
N GLY A 250 -3.63 -17.93 -7.92
CA GLY A 250 -2.36 -17.27 -7.64
C GLY A 250 -1.28 -17.63 -8.67
N LEU A 251 -1.19 -18.93 -9.02
CA LEU A 251 -0.33 -19.39 -10.13
C LEU A 251 -0.78 -18.86 -11.50
N LEU A 252 -2.09 -18.65 -11.68
CA LEU A 252 -2.63 -18.00 -12.87
C LEU A 252 -2.20 -16.54 -12.91
N TYR A 253 -2.28 -15.82 -11.80
CA TYR A 253 -1.89 -14.42 -11.62
C TYR A 253 -0.40 -14.20 -11.90
N ASP A 254 0.46 -15.11 -11.44
CA ASP A 254 1.88 -15.12 -11.81
C ASP A 254 2.08 -15.35 -13.31
N LYS A 255 1.23 -16.17 -13.94
CA LYS A 255 1.21 -16.39 -15.40
C LYS A 255 0.55 -15.26 -16.20
N LEU A 256 -0.36 -14.46 -15.61
CA LEU A 256 -0.94 -13.26 -16.23
C LEU A 256 0.13 -12.18 -16.48
N GLN A 257 1.30 -12.28 -15.84
CA GLN A 257 2.46 -11.42 -16.05
C GLN A 257 3.21 -11.74 -17.37
N ASP A 258 2.89 -12.87 -18.01
CA ASP A 258 3.43 -13.27 -19.31
C ASP A 258 2.35 -13.04 -20.40
N LYS A 259 2.63 -12.13 -21.33
CA LYS A 259 1.69 -11.73 -22.40
C LYS A 259 1.24 -12.91 -23.27
N ASP A 260 2.10 -13.90 -23.49
CA ASP A 260 1.78 -15.07 -24.31
C ASP A 260 0.89 -16.07 -23.55
N GLN A 261 1.09 -16.23 -22.24
CA GLN A 261 0.24 -17.06 -21.39
C GLN A 261 -1.13 -16.43 -21.13
N LEU A 262 -1.17 -15.10 -20.93
CA LEU A 262 -2.40 -14.32 -20.84
C LEU A 262 -3.27 -14.49 -22.08
N GLY A 263 -2.68 -14.35 -23.28
CA GLY A 263 -3.41 -14.54 -24.54
C GLY A 263 -3.99 -15.95 -24.70
N LYS A 264 -3.24 -16.99 -24.28
CA LYS A 264 -3.71 -18.38 -24.30
C LYS A 264 -4.85 -18.61 -23.32
N LEU A 265 -4.73 -18.08 -22.11
CA LEU A 265 -5.75 -18.20 -21.07
C LEU A 265 -7.07 -17.54 -21.50
N ILE A 266 -7.00 -16.31 -22.00
CA ILE A 266 -8.18 -15.56 -22.48
C ILE A 266 -8.87 -16.32 -23.61
N THR A 267 -8.09 -16.86 -24.54
CA THR A 267 -8.63 -17.67 -25.65
C THR A 267 -9.29 -18.95 -25.15
N ASN A 268 -8.66 -19.65 -24.20
CA ASN A 268 -9.18 -20.90 -23.64
C ASN A 268 -10.43 -20.71 -22.77
N LEU A 269 -10.46 -19.64 -21.96
CA LEU A 269 -11.60 -19.27 -21.14
C LEU A 269 -12.79 -18.86 -22.02
N SER A 270 -12.53 -18.03 -23.04
CA SER A 270 -13.55 -17.61 -24.00
C SER A 270 -14.13 -18.80 -24.76
N ALA A 271 -13.27 -19.71 -25.24
CA ALA A 271 -13.70 -20.90 -25.95
C ALA A 271 -14.53 -21.83 -25.06
N SER A 272 -14.14 -21.99 -23.79
CA SER A 272 -14.87 -22.82 -22.82
C SER A 272 -16.24 -22.25 -22.48
N LEU A 273 -16.33 -20.94 -22.22
CA LEU A 273 -17.60 -20.26 -21.92
C LEU A 273 -18.55 -20.30 -23.12
N VAL A 274 -18.06 -20.02 -24.33
CA VAL A 274 -18.87 -20.08 -25.55
C VAL A 274 -19.34 -21.50 -25.83
N LYS A 275 -18.47 -22.51 -25.67
CA LYS A 275 -18.86 -23.92 -25.84
C LYS A 275 -19.95 -24.38 -24.86
N GLN A 276 -19.97 -23.80 -23.65
CA GLN A 276 -20.90 -24.21 -22.59
C GLN A 276 -22.23 -23.45 -22.63
N TYR A 277 -22.23 -22.20 -23.12
CA TYR A 277 -23.40 -21.30 -23.04
C TYR A 277 -23.87 -20.75 -24.39
N SER A 278 -23.18 -21.00 -25.51
CA SER A 278 -23.62 -20.49 -26.81
C SER A 278 -24.87 -21.22 -27.30
N PRO A 279 -25.95 -20.49 -27.61
CA PRO A 279 -27.16 -21.08 -28.18
C PRO A 279 -26.99 -21.52 -29.64
N VAL A 280 -25.92 -21.09 -30.33
CA VAL A 280 -25.77 -21.26 -31.78
C VAL A 280 -24.38 -21.77 -32.17
N LYS A 281 -24.28 -23.09 -32.35
CA LYS A 281 -23.00 -23.80 -32.56
C LYS A 281 -22.16 -23.33 -33.77
N PHE A 282 -22.78 -22.73 -34.78
CA PHE A 282 -22.04 -22.27 -35.98
C PHE A 282 -21.39 -20.88 -35.79
N ALA A 283 -21.77 -20.13 -34.75
CA ALA A 283 -21.23 -18.81 -34.43
C ALA A 283 -20.15 -18.83 -33.33
N GLU A 284 -19.87 -20.00 -32.73
CA GLU A 284 -18.95 -20.17 -31.60
C GLU A 284 -17.57 -19.56 -31.86
N GLY A 285 -17.03 -19.69 -33.08
CA GLY A 285 -15.73 -19.13 -33.44
C GLY A 285 -15.69 -17.60 -33.51
N ILE A 286 -16.82 -16.97 -33.81
CA ILE A 286 -16.96 -15.49 -33.84
C ILE A 286 -17.22 -14.98 -32.43
N GLU A 287 -18.14 -15.61 -31.69
CA GLU A 287 -18.44 -15.27 -30.30
C GLU A 287 -17.20 -15.41 -29.40
N THR A 288 -16.41 -16.47 -29.60
CA THR A 288 -15.14 -16.67 -28.88
C THR A 288 -14.16 -15.54 -29.17
N LYS A 289 -14.05 -15.09 -30.43
CA LYS A 289 -13.15 -13.99 -30.80
C LYS A 289 -13.61 -12.65 -30.25
N VAL A 290 -14.92 -12.39 -30.24
CA VAL A 290 -15.49 -11.17 -29.65
C VAL A 290 -15.26 -11.16 -28.14
N LEU A 291 -15.59 -12.25 -27.46
CA LEU A 291 -15.37 -12.38 -26.01
C LEU A 291 -13.88 -12.32 -25.66
N ALA A 292 -13.01 -12.99 -26.41
CA ALA A 292 -11.57 -12.92 -26.24
C ALA A 292 -11.01 -11.52 -26.55
N SER A 293 -11.62 -10.76 -27.46
CA SER A 293 -11.22 -9.37 -27.72
C SER A 293 -11.66 -8.45 -26.58
N ILE A 294 -12.85 -8.64 -26.02
CA ILE A 294 -13.33 -7.89 -24.86
C ILE A 294 -12.46 -8.21 -23.64
N LEU A 295 -12.26 -9.49 -23.33
CA LEU A 295 -11.38 -9.94 -22.24
C LEU A 295 -9.92 -9.55 -22.48
N GLY A 296 -9.45 -9.65 -23.72
CA GLY A 296 -8.10 -9.25 -24.15
C GLY A 296 -7.86 -7.75 -24.08
N PHE A 297 -8.89 -6.93 -24.26
CA PHE A 297 -8.82 -5.48 -24.05
C PHE A 297 -8.87 -5.13 -22.56
N ILE A 298 -9.77 -5.77 -21.80
CA ILE A 298 -9.89 -5.64 -20.34
C ILE A 298 -8.60 -6.05 -19.62
N LEU A 299 -8.00 -7.18 -20.03
CA LEU A 299 -6.81 -7.74 -19.42
C LEU A 299 -5.51 -7.32 -20.13
N GLY A 300 -5.58 -6.81 -21.36
CA GLY A 300 -4.43 -6.26 -22.09
C GLY A 300 -3.95 -4.94 -21.48
N GLY A 301 -4.85 -4.15 -20.90
CA GLY A 301 -4.51 -3.00 -20.05
C GLY A 301 -3.90 -3.37 -18.70
N VAL A 302 -3.85 -4.67 -18.36
CA VAL A 302 -3.28 -5.23 -17.11
C VAL A 302 -1.87 -5.79 -17.32
N ALA A 303 -1.45 -5.95 -18.59
CA ALA A 303 -0.31 -6.77 -18.96
C ALA A 303 1.07 -6.10 -18.77
N GLU A 304 1.12 -4.82 -18.39
CA GLU A 304 2.36 -4.11 -18.06
C GLU A 304 2.25 -3.47 -16.69
N ARG A 305 2.50 -4.27 -15.64
CA ARG A 305 2.48 -3.77 -14.26
C ARG A 305 3.58 -2.77 -14.03
N GLU A 306 3.26 -1.75 -13.24
CA GLU A 306 4.22 -0.73 -12.82
C GLU A 306 5.50 -1.38 -12.26
N LYS A 307 5.35 -2.39 -11.39
CA LYS A 307 6.44 -3.12 -10.72
C LYS A 307 7.48 -3.75 -11.66
N GLN A 308 7.17 -3.95 -12.94
CA GLN A 308 8.11 -4.58 -13.90
C GLN A 308 8.79 -3.57 -14.83
N GLN A 309 8.40 -2.30 -14.78
CA GLN A 309 8.92 -1.26 -15.68
C GLN A 309 10.23 -0.65 -15.17
N PRO A 310 11.20 -0.31 -16.05
CA PRO A 310 12.51 0.21 -15.65
C PRO A 310 12.52 1.68 -15.21
N ALA A 311 11.41 2.41 -15.39
CA ALA A 311 11.25 3.78 -14.91
C ALA A 311 10.74 3.81 -13.46
N LEU A 312 10.97 4.92 -12.74
CA LEU A 312 10.43 5.14 -11.38
C LEU A 312 8.90 5.12 -11.34
N LEU A 313 8.29 5.68 -12.38
CA LEU A 313 6.88 5.54 -12.73
C LEU A 313 6.82 5.27 -14.24
N SER A 314 6.05 4.28 -14.67
CA SER A 314 5.70 4.10 -16.08
C SER A 314 4.88 5.29 -16.59
N PRO A 315 4.80 5.50 -17.92
CA PRO A 315 3.94 6.54 -18.48
C PRO A 315 2.47 6.42 -18.02
N ASP A 316 1.97 5.19 -17.86
CA ASP A 316 0.61 4.92 -17.41
C ASP A 316 0.43 5.26 -15.93
N ALA A 317 1.37 4.86 -15.06
CA ALA A 317 1.32 5.24 -13.65
C ALA A 317 1.51 6.75 -13.45
N GLN A 318 2.37 7.40 -14.25
CA GLN A 318 2.49 8.85 -14.22
C GLN A 318 1.16 9.51 -14.62
N HIS A 319 0.53 9.04 -15.69
CA HIS A 319 -0.78 9.54 -16.10
C HIS A 319 -1.85 9.32 -15.03
N GLY A 320 -1.91 8.12 -14.44
CA GLY A 320 -2.85 7.79 -13.36
C GLY A 320 -2.63 8.62 -12.11
N LEU A 321 -1.38 8.90 -11.73
CA LEU A 321 -1.05 9.78 -10.61
C LEU A 321 -1.56 11.21 -10.85
N HIS A 322 -1.34 11.75 -12.05
CA HIS A 322 -1.89 13.05 -12.42
C HIS A 322 -3.41 13.04 -12.39
N LEU A 323 -4.05 12.02 -12.98
CA LEU A 323 -5.51 11.90 -12.98
C LEU A 323 -6.05 11.85 -11.56
N PHE A 324 -5.50 11.00 -10.69
CA PHE A 324 -5.91 10.86 -9.31
C PHE A 324 -5.77 12.17 -8.52
N ILE A 325 -4.61 12.84 -8.61
CA ILE A 325 -4.33 14.06 -7.85
C ILE A 325 -5.16 15.25 -8.38
N GLU A 326 -5.21 15.45 -9.70
CA GLU A 326 -5.84 16.62 -10.32
C GLU A 326 -7.37 16.54 -10.34
N THR A 327 -7.95 15.34 -10.20
CA THR A 327 -9.40 15.13 -10.21
C THR A 327 -9.92 14.72 -8.84
N MET A 328 -9.66 13.49 -8.42
CA MET A 328 -10.27 12.86 -7.25
C MET A 328 -9.82 13.53 -5.96
N LEU A 329 -8.51 13.66 -5.76
CA LEU A 329 -7.96 14.27 -4.55
C LEU A 329 -8.32 15.76 -4.48
N LEU A 330 -8.20 16.48 -5.60
CA LEU A 330 -8.55 17.91 -5.66
C LEU A 330 -10.03 18.14 -5.33
N ALA A 331 -10.92 17.28 -5.84
CA ALA A 331 -12.34 17.37 -5.55
C ALA A 331 -12.65 17.07 -4.07
N GLN A 332 -11.96 16.08 -3.47
CA GLN A 332 -12.08 15.79 -2.04
C GLN A 332 -11.60 16.97 -1.19
N ILE A 333 -10.45 17.58 -1.54
CA ILE A 333 -9.93 18.79 -0.85
C ILE A 333 -10.95 19.91 -0.89
N ARG A 334 -11.47 20.23 -2.07
CA ARG A 334 -12.44 21.32 -2.23
C ARG A 334 -13.72 21.07 -1.44
N THR A 335 -14.19 19.82 -1.41
CA THR A 335 -15.42 19.45 -0.73
C THR A 335 -15.26 19.52 0.79
N GLU A 336 -14.20 18.92 1.32
CA GLU A 336 -14.01 18.78 2.76
C GLU A 336 -13.37 20.01 3.43
N ASN A 337 -12.53 20.75 2.70
CA ASN A 337 -11.83 21.92 3.20
C ASN A 337 -12.45 23.26 2.73
N LYS A 338 -13.77 23.29 2.50
CA LYS A 338 -14.51 24.53 2.15
C LYS A 338 -13.91 25.31 0.97
N GLN A 339 -13.52 24.61 -0.09
CA GLN A 339 -12.84 25.15 -1.29
C GLN A 339 -11.44 25.73 -1.04
N ASN A 340 -10.91 25.66 0.18
CA ASN A 340 -9.55 26.07 0.50
C ASN A 340 -8.56 24.96 0.15
N ILE A 341 -7.62 25.25 -0.74
CA ILE A 341 -6.54 24.32 -1.11
C ILE A 341 -5.29 24.78 -0.36
N PRO A 342 -4.69 23.93 0.51
CA PRO A 342 -3.46 24.28 1.22
C PRO A 342 -2.35 24.73 0.24
N ALA A 343 -1.56 25.72 0.66
CA ALA A 343 -0.52 26.31 -0.17
C ALA A 343 0.72 25.41 -0.33
N ASP A 344 0.98 24.57 0.68
CA ASP A 344 2.10 23.63 0.74
C ASP A 344 1.55 22.22 1.00
N ILE A 345 1.56 21.37 -0.03
CA ILE A 345 1.02 20.01 0.03
C ILE A 345 2.15 19.02 -0.24
N THR A 346 2.29 18.07 0.66
CA THR A 346 3.05 16.84 0.43
C THR A 346 2.09 15.70 0.19
N PHE A 347 2.34 14.90 -0.84
CA PHE A 347 1.65 13.64 -1.09
C PHE A 347 2.59 12.46 -0.83
N ILE A 348 2.19 11.57 0.08
CA ILE A 348 2.94 10.37 0.46
C ILE A 348 2.12 9.14 0.03
N PHE A 349 2.73 8.27 -0.77
CA PHE A 349 2.10 7.03 -1.22
C PHE A 349 3.05 5.84 -1.33
N GLY A 350 2.49 4.66 -1.55
CA GLY A 350 3.21 3.40 -1.71
C GLY A 350 2.93 2.75 -3.06
N HIS A 351 2.59 1.47 -3.04
CA HIS A 351 2.03 0.66 -4.14
C HIS A 351 3.01 0.22 -5.24
N THR A 352 3.86 1.13 -5.73
CA THR A 352 4.70 0.87 -6.93
C THR A 352 5.97 0.07 -6.62
N HIS A 353 6.30 -0.07 -5.33
CA HIS A 353 7.53 -0.67 -4.82
C HIS A 353 8.84 0.05 -5.23
N LYS A 354 8.71 1.27 -5.77
CA LYS A 354 9.81 2.08 -6.29
C LYS A 354 9.99 3.33 -5.44
N PRO A 355 10.89 3.28 -4.44
CA PRO A 355 11.02 4.34 -3.46
C PRO A 355 11.65 5.58 -4.12
N PHE A 356 10.95 6.73 -4.12
CA PHE A 356 11.45 8.01 -4.65
C PHE A 356 10.95 9.23 -3.87
N SER A 357 11.59 10.38 -4.08
CA SER A 357 11.21 11.67 -3.49
C SER A 357 11.45 12.77 -4.53
N GLN A 358 10.38 13.43 -4.98
CA GLN A 358 10.45 14.39 -6.08
C GLN A 358 9.41 15.51 -5.93
N GLU A 359 9.74 16.68 -6.44
CA GLU A 359 8.76 17.75 -6.63
C GLU A 359 8.02 17.55 -7.96
N MET A 360 6.70 17.64 -7.93
CA MET A 360 5.84 17.45 -9.10
C MET A 360 4.80 18.58 -9.21
N ASN A 361 4.42 18.91 -10.44
CA ASN A 361 3.41 19.93 -10.72
C ASN A 361 2.08 19.26 -11.06
N PHE A 362 1.01 19.72 -10.41
CA PHE A 362 -0.34 19.24 -10.67
C PHE A 362 -1.27 20.40 -10.96
N THR A 363 -2.11 20.25 -11.98
CA THR A 363 -3.10 21.25 -12.37
C THR A 363 -4.14 21.43 -11.26
N GLY A 364 -4.49 22.70 -10.97
CA GLY A 364 -5.51 23.04 -9.97
C GLY A 364 -5.00 23.29 -8.56
N TYR A 365 -3.68 23.17 -8.34
CA TYR A 365 -3.01 23.44 -7.07
C TYR A 365 -2.18 24.74 -7.12
N PRO A 366 -2.00 25.43 -5.97
CA PRO A 366 -1.35 26.74 -5.93
C PRO A 366 0.17 26.68 -6.16
N ALA A 367 0.80 25.54 -5.90
CA ALA A 367 2.22 25.31 -6.04
C ALA A 367 2.51 23.85 -6.40
N SER A 368 3.75 23.58 -6.81
CA SER A 368 4.28 22.22 -6.93
C SER A 368 4.20 21.50 -5.58
N MET A 369 3.94 20.19 -5.63
CA MET A 369 3.87 19.32 -4.46
C MET A 369 5.15 18.54 -4.28
N ASN A 370 5.51 18.28 -3.03
CA ASN A 370 6.47 17.24 -2.72
C ASN A 370 5.77 15.88 -2.75
N VAL A 371 6.29 14.96 -3.55
CA VAL A 371 5.75 13.62 -3.74
C VAL A 371 6.76 12.59 -3.25
N TYR A 372 6.34 11.77 -2.30
CA TYR A 372 7.12 10.69 -1.73
C TYR A 372 6.47 9.36 -2.05
N ASN A 373 7.22 8.46 -2.70
CA ASN A 373 6.89 7.05 -2.76
C ASN A 373 7.75 6.28 -1.76
N SER A 374 7.12 5.55 -0.84
CA SER A 374 7.83 4.74 0.16
C SER A 374 8.47 3.47 -0.41
N GLY A 375 8.13 3.09 -1.65
CA GLY A 375 8.52 1.81 -2.23
C GLY A 375 7.85 0.64 -1.52
N GLY A 376 8.51 -0.52 -1.51
CA GLY A 376 7.95 -1.75 -0.96
C GLY A 376 9.02 -2.71 -0.48
N TRP A 377 8.66 -3.50 0.51
CA TRP A 377 9.55 -4.42 1.22
C TRP A 377 9.63 -5.79 0.55
N VAL A 378 9.37 -5.85 -0.75
CA VAL A 378 9.24 -7.10 -1.49
C VAL A 378 10.32 -7.28 -2.56
N VAL A 379 10.48 -8.53 -2.98
CA VAL A 379 11.37 -8.96 -4.07
C VAL A 379 10.52 -9.49 -5.21
N ASP A 380 10.15 -8.61 -6.13
CA ASP A 380 9.29 -8.95 -7.27
C ASP A 380 10.03 -9.55 -8.46
N THR A 381 11.37 -9.44 -8.49
CA THR A 381 12.20 -9.88 -9.61
C THR A 381 13.34 -10.76 -9.12
N VAL A 382 13.65 -11.82 -9.88
CA VAL A 382 14.79 -12.71 -9.57
C VAL A 382 16.12 -11.94 -9.65
N GLN A 383 16.23 -11.05 -10.64
CA GLN A 383 17.37 -10.15 -10.76
C GLN A 383 17.07 -8.86 -9.97
N PRO A 384 17.96 -8.43 -9.07
CA PRO A 384 17.79 -7.19 -8.33
C PRO A 384 17.60 -5.98 -9.25
N SER A 385 16.68 -5.09 -8.89
CA SER A 385 16.43 -3.84 -9.62
C SER A 385 16.82 -2.61 -8.77
N PRO A 386 17.72 -1.73 -9.25
CA PRO A 386 18.20 -0.57 -8.48
C PRO A 386 17.11 0.45 -8.15
N ILE A 387 15.98 0.40 -8.84
CA ILE A 387 14.83 1.26 -8.57
C ILE A 387 13.84 0.65 -7.58
N HIS A 388 13.97 -0.64 -7.21
CA HIS A 388 13.14 -1.29 -6.20
C HIS A 388 13.77 -1.15 -4.82
N GLY A 389 12.94 -1.15 -3.78
CA GLY A 389 13.37 -1.11 -2.40
C GLY A 389 12.34 -0.40 -1.52
N ALA A 390 12.73 -0.05 -0.30
CA ALA A 390 11.81 0.53 0.65
C ALA A 390 12.40 1.74 1.38
N ALA A 391 11.50 2.62 1.80
CA ALA A 391 11.74 3.75 2.68
C ALA A 391 10.72 3.79 3.80
N VAL A 392 11.15 4.39 4.90
CA VAL A 392 10.24 4.89 5.95
C VAL A 392 10.11 6.39 5.77
N ILE A 393 8.89 6.92 5.73
CA ILE A 393 8.69 8.37 5.67
C ILE A 393 8.51 8.89 7.09
N LEU A 394 9.39 9.79 7.53
CA LEU A 394 9.29 10.44 8.84
C LEU A 394 8.73 11.84 8.64
N VAL A 395 7.85 12.28 9.54
CA VAL A 395 7.27 13.63 9.51
C VAL A 395 7.43 14.27 10.88
N ASP A 396 7.94 15.49 10.92
CA ASP A 396 8.11 16.26 12.17
C ASP A 396 6.83 16.99 12.63
N GLU A 397 6.90 17.70 13.76
CA GLU A 397 5.79 18.50 14.28
C GLU A 397 5.39 19.69 13.38
N ALA A 398 6.29 20.14 12.50
CA ALA A 398 6.04 21.17 11.50
C ALA A 398 5.58 20.58 10.15
N LEU A 399 5.18 19.31 10.15
CA LEU A 399 4.76 18.55 8.97
C LEU A 399 5.82 18.52 7.85
N GLN A 400 7.12 18.58 8.18
CA GLN A 400 8.22 18.39 7.23
C GLN A 400 8.48 16.89 7.03
N PRO A 401 8.31 16.37 5.81
CA PRO A 401 8.55 14.97 5.50
C PRO A 401 10.01 14.75 5.05
N ILE A 402 10.62 13.67 5.52
CA ILE A 402 11.88 13.14 4.98
C ILE A 402 11.72 11.65 4.66
N SER A 403 12.40 11.20 3.61
CA SER A 403 12.48 9.78 3.26
C SER A 403 13.74 9.19 3.86
N LEU A 404 13.57 8.32 4.86
CA LEU A 404 14.63 7.41 5.28
C LEU A 404 14.64 6.23 4.31
N ARG A 405 15.43 6.34 3.25
CA ARG A 405 15.57 5.28 2.25
C ARG A 405 16.37 4.14 2.88
N MET A 406 15.66 3.09 3.28
CA MET A 406 16.24 1.98 4.02
C MET A 406 17.11 1.13 3.11
N TYR A 407 16.64 0.82 1.90
CA TYR A 407 17.48 0.19 0.89
C TYR A 407 16.92 0.42 -0.51
N ASN A 408 17.79 0.28 -1.50
CA ASN A 408 17.42 -0.11 -2.85
C ASN A 408 18.05 -1.48 -3.13
N GLN A 409 17.41 -2.31 -3.94
CA GLN A 409 18.01 -3.56 -4.35
C GLN A 409 19.23 -3.29 -5.21
N ALA A 410 20.28 -4.07 -5.05
CA ALA A 410 21.51 -3.92 -5.82
C ALA A 410 22.17 -5.27 -6.05
N THR A 411 23.07 -5.32 -7.02
CA THR A 411 23.88 -6.50 -7.31
C THR A 411 24.95 -6.71 -6.23
N SER A 412 25.47 -5.62 -5.65
CA SER A 412 26.47 -5.66 -4.59
C SER A 412 25.82 -5.40 -3.23
N ALA A 413 26.14 -6.24 -2.24
CA ALA A 413 25.67 -6.05 -0.87
C ALA A 413 26.13 -4.72 -0.25
N ALA A 414 27.24 -4.15 -0.73
CA ALA A 414 27.75 -2.87 -0.25
C ALA A 414 26.87 -1.66 -0.63
N ASP A 415 25.96 -1.82 -1.60
CA ASP A 415 25.12 -0.74 -2.11
C ASP A 415 23.74 -0.66 -1.40
N TYR A 416 23.44 -1.58 -0.48
CA TYR A 416 22.19 -1.61 0.31
C TYR A 416 22.18 -0.60 1.48
N THR A 417 22.87 0.53 1.31
CA THR A 417 23.08 1.50 2.39
C THR A 417 21.81 2.32 2.66
N VAL A 418 21.53 2.51 3.95
CA VAL A 418 20.50 3.44 4.41
C VAL A 418 20.93 4.87 4.11
N ARG A 419 20.02 5.71 3.62
CA ARG A 419 20.28 7.13 3.37
C ARG A 419 19.05 7.99 3.65
N VAL A 420 19.30 9.27 3.88
CA VAL A 420 18.27 10.28 4.13
C VAL A 420 18.08 11.09 2.85
N GLU A 421 16.85 11.23 2.40
CA GLU A 421 16.48 12.00 1.21
C GLU A 421 15.36 12.99 1.58
N GLU A 422 15.43 14.19 1.02
CA GLU A 422 14.40 15.23 1.12
C GLU A 422 14.04 15.69 -0.29
N SER A 423 12.75 15.84 -0.55
CA SER A 423 12.28 16.53 -1.75
C SER A 423 12.44 18.03 -1.56
N THR A 424 13.53 18.59 -2.07
CA THR A 424 13.76 20.05 -2.09
C THR A 424 13.71 20.60 -3.50
N ARG A 425 13.12 21.80 -3.67
CA ARG A 425 13.32 22.63 -4.86
C ARG A 425 14.81 22.86 -5.13
N GLN A 426 15.21 22.82 -6.40
CA GLN A 426 16.58 23.20 -6.77
C GLN A 426 16.93 24.59 -6.23
N GLY A 427 18.01 24.68 -5.45
CA GLY A 427 18.51 25.93 -4.86
C GLY A 427 17.92 26.30 -3.50
N VAL A 428 17.06 25.47 -2.90
CA VAL A 428 16.61 25.62 -1.52
C VAL A 428 17.52 24.82 -0.58
N THR A 429 17.87 25.40 0.57
CA THR A 429 18.64 24.72 1.63
C THR A 429 17.80 23.63 2.28
N SER A 430 18.44 22.51 2.63
CA SER A 430 17.82 21.41 3.39
C SER A 430 17.09 21.89 4.64
N SER A 431 16.02 21.21 5.02
CA SER A 431 15.29 21.56 6.24
C SER A 431 16.09 21.21 7.50
N PRO A 432 15.86 21.92 8.62
CA PRO A 432 16.45 21.56 9.92
C PRO A 432 16.14 20.11 10.33
N PHE A 433 15.01 19.55 9.87
CA PHE A 433 14.65 18.17 10.13
C PHE A 433 15.50 17.19 9.32
N HIS A 434 15.70 17.45 8.02
CA HIS A 434 16.64 16.69 7.19
C HIS A 434 18.05 16.69 7.79
N ASP A 435 18.56 17.86 8.19
CA ASP A 435 19.91 17.98 8.74
C ASP A 435 20.06 17.18 10.04
N ARG A 436 19.04 17.23 10.92
CA ARG A 436 18.99 16.42 12.15
C ARG A 436 19.03 14.93 11.84
N ILE A 437 18.12 14.43 11.00
CA ILE A 437 18.04 12.99 10.72
C ILE A 437 19.31 12.52 10.02
N SER A 438 19.86 13.30 9.09
CA SER A 438 21.13 12.99 8.42
C SER A 438 22.30 12.88 9.40
N ALA A 439 22.31 13.69 10.47
CA ALA A 439 23.35 13.60 11.50
C ALA A 439 23.22 12.35 12.39
N LEU A 440 22.04 11.75 12.48
CA LEU A 440 21.78 10.53 13.28
C LEU A 440 21.96 9.23 12.47
N VAL A 441 21.92 9.32 11.14
CA VAL A 441 22.07 8.17 10.25
C VAL A 441 23.52 8.06 9.79
N ASP A 442 24.25 7.11 10.37
CA ASP A 442 25.60 6.71 9.91
C ASP A 442 25.56 5.27 9.35
N PRO A 443 25.57 5.08 8.02
CA PRO A 443 25.48 3.77 7.40
C PRO A 443 26.62 2.80 7.78
N ALA A 444 27.74 3.30 8.30
CA ALA A 444 28.87 2.49 8.73
C ALA A 444 28.75 2.01 10.19
N SER A 445 27.80 2.54 10.96
CA SER A 445 27.62 2.26 12.39
C SER A 445 26.36 1.43 12.66
N GLU A 446 26.29 0.83 13.85
CA GLU A 446 25.06 0.18 14.31
C GLU A 446 23.98 1.24 14.63
N PRO A 447 22.69 0.95 14.39
CA PRO A 447 22.13 -0.29 13.83
C PRO A 447 22.12 -0.35 12.28
N TRP A 448 22.46 0.75 11.61
CA TRP A 448 22.34 0.93 10.15
C TRP A 448 23.15 -0.09 9.32
N LYS A 449 24.36 -0.40 9.79
CA LYS A 449 25.24 -1.39 9.19
C LYS A 449 24.64 -2.79 9.23
N SER A 450 24.15 -3.21 10.40
CA SER A 450 23.50 -4.51 10.57
C SER A 450 22.24 -4.61 9.72
N PHE A 451 21.43 -3.54 9.67
CA PHE A 451 20.27 -3.48 8.79
C PHE A 451 20.67 -3.73 7.33
N SER A 452 21.62 -2.94 6.82
CA SER A 452 22.06 -2.98 5.41
C SER A 452 22.56 -4.37 5.00
N ALA A 453 23.37 -5.01 5.85
CA ALA A 453 23.86 -6.37 5.62
C ALA A 453 22.73 -7.41 5.65
N THR A 454 21.78 -7.26 6.59
CA THR A 454 20.66 -8.18 6.78
C THR A 454 19.69 -8.14 5.61
N VAL A 455 19.35 -6.93 5.11
CA VAL A 455 18.42 -6.78 3.99
C VAL A 455 19.04 -7.25 2.66
N ALA A 456 20.35 -7.02 2.45
CA ALA A 456 21.04 -7.54 1.27
C ALA A 456 20.97 -9.07 1.18
N GLU A 457 21.16 -9.75 2.32
CA GLU A 457 21.05 -11.21 2.40
C GLU A 457 19.59 -11.68 2.24
N ALA A 458 18.63 -10.98 2.85
CA ALA A 458 17.21 -11.29 2.70
C ALA A 458 16.80 -11.20 1.23
N VAL A 459 17.13 -10.11 0.53
CA VAL A 459 16.77 -9.96 -0.90
C VAL A 459 17.29 -11.14 -1.73
N ARG A 460 18.51 -11.61 -1.47
CA ARG A 460 19.08 -12.79 -2.12
C ARG A 460 18.27 -14.07 -1.82
N ILE A 461 17.87 -14.29 -0.57
CA ILE A 461 17.07 -15.45 -0.16
C ILE A 461 15.70 -15.42 -0.84
N HIS A 462 14.99 -14.29 -0.79
CA HIS A 462 13.67 -14.14 -1.38
C HIS A 462 13.70 -14.25 -2.91
N ALA A 463 14.75 -13.74 -3.58
CA ALA A 463 14.95 -13.97 -5.02
C ALA A 463 15.13 -15.46 -5.36
N GLN A 464 15.79 -16.24 -4.50
CA GLN A 464 15.92 -17.69 -4.67
C GLN A 464 14.58 -18.41 -4.49
N VAL A 465 13.79 -18.01 -3.49
CA VAL A 465 12.42 -18.53 -3.28
C VAL A 465 11.56 -18.28 -4.51
N LEU A 466 11.58 -17.05 -5.02
CA LEU A 466 10.87 -16.66 -6.24
C LEU A 466 11.32 -17.52 -7.44
N GLN A 467 12.63 -17.67 -7.63
CA GLN A 467 13.18 -18.49 -8.73
C GLN A 467 12.76 -19.97 -8.60
N THR A 468 12.74 -20.52 -7.39
CA THR A 468 12.26 -21.89 -7.15
C THR A 468 10.79 -22.03 -7.49
N LYS A 469 9.95 -21.09 -7.08
CA LYS A 469 8.51 -21.07 -7.42
C LYS A 469 8.26 -21.02 -8.93
N ILE A 470 8.98 -20.18 -9.66
CA ILE A 470 8.87 -20.08 -11.12
C ILE A 470 9.19 -21.42 -11.83
N ASN A 471 10.03 -22.25 -11.23
CA ASN A 471 10.47 -23.53 -11.80
C ASN A 471 9.59 -24.74 -11.41
N LEU A 472 8.60 -24.57 -10.53
CA LEU A 472 7.61 -25.59 -10.17
C LEU A 472 6.45 -25.61 -11.19
#